data_AF-A0A968MJM4-F1
#
_entry.id   AF-A0A968MJM4-F1
#
_cell.length_a   1.000
_cell.length_b   1.000
_cell.length_c   1.000
_cell.angle_alpha   90.00
_cell.angle_beta   90.00
_cell.angle_gamma   90.00
#
_symmetry.space_group_name_H-M   'P 1'
#
loop_
_entity.id
_entity.type
_entity.pdbx_description
1 polymer ?
#
loop_
_entity_poly.entity_id
_entity_poly.type
_entity_poly.pdbx_seq_one_letter_code
_entity_poly.pdbx_strand_id
1 'polypeptide(L)'
;MGSHKCNIKKEHEWVPGAVSRPDKDIRKRAVGMIKRAKEYAKIVGAPLVTCCPLSDGYDYLFQVDYAAAWRNTIESFAEAASYLPEIPLFIEPKYSETRVHCIIDSTAKALLLLKEINNKAMGITLDIGHSLQSQENPAQSLVTIMESGYDVYIHTNDNDARADWDLIGGSRNFLHYIELLFYAKEYNYNKFFTTDASPRTFSG
;
A
#
# COMPACT_ATOMS: atom_id res chain seq x y z
N MET A 1 4.48 18.63 4.16
CA MET A 1 4.87 17.41 4.88
C MET A 1 4.38 16.22 4.06
N GLY A 2 5.17 15.14 3.94
CA GLY A 2 4.76 13.92 3.23
C GLY A 2 3.75 13.09 4.03
N SER A 3 3.42 11.90 3.54
CA SER A 3 2.52 10.94 4.20
C SER A 3 3.08 10.39 5.51
N HIS A 4 2.22 9.78 6.34
CA HIS A 4 2.60 8.98 7.50
C HIS A 4 2.30 7.48 7.28
N LYS A 5 3.29 6.60 7.45
CA LYS A 5 3.16 5.14 7.21
C LYS A 5 2.66 4.43 8.47
N CYS A 6 1.51 3.77 8.40
CA CYS A 6 1.02 2.88 9.44
C CYS A 6 1.68 1.51 9.33
N ASN A 7 2.19 0.99 10.45
CA ASN A 7 2.84 -0.31 10.50
C ASN A 7 1.96 -1.32 11.28
N ILE A 8 1.48 -2.34 10.57
CA ILE A 8 0.69 -3.45 11.12
C ILE A 8 1.27 -4.80 10.65
N LYS A 9 2.61 -4.93 10.63
CA LYS A 9 3.28 -6.11 10.05
C LYS A 9 4.41 -6.72 10.89
N LYS A 10 5.17 -5.92 11.67
CA LYS A 10 6.42 -6.40 12.30
C LYS A 10 6.22 -6.91 13.72
N GLU A 11 5.24 -6.39 14.44
CA GLU A 11 4.94 -6.80 15.81
C GLU A 11 4.42 -8.24 15.83
N HIS A 12 4.79 -9.00 16.88
CA HIS A 12 4.53 -10.45 16.97
C HIS A 12 3.05 -10.81 16.77
N GLU A 13 2.13 -9.96 17.22
CA GLU A 13 0.69 -10.20 17.04
C GLU A 13 0.22 -10.10 15.57
N TRP A 14 0.95 -9.36 14.72
CA TRP A 14 0.65 -9.18 13.30
C TRP A 14 1.37 -10.17 12.41
N VAL A 15 2.41 -10.84 12.90
CA VAL A 15 3.16 -11.84 12.11
C VAL A 15 2.24 -12.87 11.44
N PRO A 16 1.12 -13.35 12.05
CA PRO A 16 0.14 -14.25 11.41
C PRO A 16 -0.95 -13.57 10.56
N GLY A 17 -0.90 -12.24 10.40
CA GLY A 17 -1.88 -11.39 9.70
C GLY A 17 -2.45 -10.32 10.63
N ALA A 18 -3.04 -9.26 10.07
CA ALA A 18 -3.64 -8.17 10.80
C ALA A 18 -5.11 -7.97 10.41
N VAL A 19 -5.39 -7.31 9.29
CA VAL A 19 -6.74 -6.88 8.89
C VAL A 19 -7.60 -8.00 8.29
N SER A 20 -7.00 -9.09 7.82
CA SER A 20 -7.70 -10.22 7.19
C SER A 20 -7.96 -11.39 8.14
N ARG A 21 -7.40 -11.33 9.36
CA ARG A 21 -7.41 -12.42 10.34
C ARG A 21 -8.83 -12.88 10.67
N PRO A 22 -9.09 -14.20 10.80
CA PRO A 22 -10.38 -14.69 11.29
C PRO A 22 -10.73 -14.17 12.69
N ASP A 23 -9.72 -13.97 13.54
CA ASP A 23 -9.83 -13.42 14.89
C ASP A 23 -10.22 -11.93 14.85
N LYS A 24 -11.44 -11.62 15.31
CA LYS A 24 -12.00 -10.26 15.30
C LYS A 24 -11.28 -9.32 16.25
N ASP A 25 -10.72 -9.79 17.36
CA ASP A 25 -10.06 -8.91 18.33
C ASP A 25 -8.67 -8.50 17.85
N ILE A 26 -7.98 -9.37 17.11
CA ILE A 26 -6.77 -9.00 16.35
C ILE A 26 -7.12 -7.91 15.32
N ARG A 27 -8.18 -8.11 14.52
CA ARG A 27 -8.61 -7.10 13.53
C ARG A 27 -8.93 -5.75 14.18
N LYS A 28 -9.67 -5.73 15.28
CA LYS A 28 -9.98 -4.49 16.02
C LYS A 28 -8.72 -3.74 16.46
N ARG A 29 -7.69 -4.45 16.91
CA ARG A 29 -6.43 -3.83 17.32
C ARG A 29 -5.66 -3.27 16.12
N ALA A 30 -5.67 -3.96 14.97
CA ALA A 30 -5.07 -3.47 13.72
C ALA A 30 -5.77 -2.19 13.24
N VAL A 31 -7.11 -2.20 13.22
CA VAL A 31 -7.92 -1.00 12.93
C VAL A 31 -7.62 0.12 13.91
N GLY A 32 -7.51 -0.18 15.21
CA GLY A 32 -7.11 0.79 16.23
C GLY A 32 -5.74 1.41 15.98
N MET A 33 -4.77 0.65 15.46
CA MET A 33 -3.46 1.18 15.08
C MET A 33 -3.55 2.14 13.90
N ILE A 34 -4.34 1.81 12.88
CA ILE A 34 -4.58 2.71 11.73
C ILE A 34 -5.24 4.00 12.21
N LYS A 35 -6.25 3.92 13.08
CA LYS A 35 -6.92 5.10 13.66
C LYS A 35 -5.95 6.00 14.42
N ARG A 36 -5.07 5.44 15.26
CA ARG A 36 -4.01 6.20 15.93
C ARG A 36 -3.00 6.82 14.97
N ALA A 37 -2.66 6.13 13.88
CA ALA A 37 -1.80 6.70 12.85
C ALA A 37 -2.47 7.92 12.17
N LYS A 38 -3.79 7.89 11.96
CA LYS A 38 -4.56 9.03 11.43
C LYS A 38 -4.60 10.20 12.41
N GLU A 39 -4.79 9.94 13.70
CA GLU A 39 -4.70 10.97 14.75
C GLU A 39 -3.31 11.61 14.78
N TYR A 40 -2.26 10.80 14.75
CA TYR A 40 -0.89 11.28 14.74
C TYR A 40 -0.59 12.10 13.48
N ALA A 41 -1.00 11.61 12.30
CA ALA A 41 -0.89 12.34 11.05
C ALA A 41 -1.55 13.73 11.13
N LYS A 42 -2.75 13.81 11.72
CA LYS A 42 -3.43 15.10 11.98
C LYS A 42 -2.64 16.01 12.90
N ILE A 43 -2.06 15.48 13.98
CA ILE A 43 -1.25 16.25 14.94
C ILE A 43 0.00 16.83 14.28
N VAL A 44 0.70 16.04 13.46
CA VAL A 44 1.94 16.48 12.81
C VAL A 44 1.72 17.22 11.49
N GLY A 45 0.47 17.30 11.01
CA GLY A 45 0.14 17.94 9.73
C GLY A 45 0.52 17.12 8.49
N ALA A 46 0.62 15.79 8.63
CA ALA A 46 0.72 14.90 7.48
C ALA A 46 -0.66 14.79 6.78
N PRO A 47 -0.73 14.92 5.44
CA PRO A 47 -1.99 15.06 4.74
C PRO A 47 -2.75 13.74 4.59
N LEU A 48 -2.09 12.59 4.79
CA LEU A 48 -2.68 11.26 4.62
C LEU A 48 -1.88 10.19 5.38
N VAL A 49 -2.49 9.02 5.55
CA VAL A 49 -1.86 7.80 6.06
C VAL A 49 -1.74 6.76 4.96
N THR A 50 -0.58 6.12 4.83
CA THR A 50 -0.40 4.93 3.98
C THR A 50 -0.39 3.66 4.82
N CYS A 51 -0.91 2.56 4.28
CA CYS A 51 -0.89 1.26 4.92
C CYS A 51 -0.60 0.16 3.89
N CYS A 52 0.47 -0.58 4.13
CA CYS A 52 0.85 -1.76 3.35
C CYS A 52 0.61 -3.01 4.22
N PRO A 53 -0.46 -3.79 3.99
CA PRO A 53 -0.86 -4.91 4.85
C PRO A 53 -0.03 -6.18 4.58
N LEU A 54 1.29 -6.10 4.77
CA LEU A 54 2.28 -7.11 4.36
C LEU A 54 2.22 -8.45 5.10
N SER A 55 1.53 -8.48 6.24
CA SER A 55 1.25 -9.71 6.98
C SER A 55 -0.03 -10.40 6.51
N ASP A 56 -0.87 -9.75 5.72
CA ASP A 56 -2.17 -10.27 5.32
C ASP A 56 -2.05 -10.99 3.98
N GLY A 57 -2.05 -12.32 4.06
CA GLY A 57 -1.66 -13.19 2.95
C GLY A 57 -1.60 -14.65 3.36
N TYR A 58 -1.01 -15.47 2.50
CA TYR A 58 -0.79 -16.89 2.71
C TYR A 58 0.57 -17.32 2.17
N ASP A 59 1.11 -18.35 2.80
CA ASP A 59 2.39 -18.99 2.48
C ASP A 59 2.18 -20.39 1.88
N TYR A 60 1.05 -21.02 2.20
CA TYR A 60 0.69 -22.36 1.72
C TYR A 60 -0.69 -22.39 1.11
N LEU A 61 -0.90 -23.31 0.16
CA LEU A 61 -2.22 -23.62 -0.36
C LEU A 61 -3.09 -24.20 0.76
N PHE A 62 -4.38 -23.85 0.78
CA PHE A 62 -5.35 -24.25 1.82
C PHE A 62 -5.07 -23.69 3.24
N GLN A 63 -4.14 -22.75 3.40
CA GLN A 63 -3.86 -22.10 4.69
C GLN A 63 -4.95 -21.13 5.13
N VAL A 64 -5.59 -20.45 4.18
CA VAL A 64 -6.52 -19.34 4.43
C VAL A 64 -7.83 -19.60 3.71
N ASP A 65 -8.95 -19.33 4.40
CA ASP A 65 -10.25 -19.15 3.74
C ASP A 65 -10.22 -17.79 3.02
N TYR A 66 -9.99 -17.82 1.70
CA TYR A 66 -9.85 -16.62 0.88
C TYR A 66 -11.09 -15.72 0.93
N ALA A 67 -12.29 -16.29 1.00
CA ALA A 67 -13.54 -15.53 1.01
C ALA A 67 -13.73 -14.82 2.36
N ALA A 68 -13.42 -15.50 3.47
CA ALA A 68 -13.43 -14.88 4.79
C ALA A 68 -12.34 -13.80 4.91
N ALA A 69 -11.13 -14.07 4.44
CA ALA A 69 -10.01 -13.14 4.50
C ALA A 69 -10.26 -11.86 3.67
N TRP A 70 -10.86 -12.00 2.48
CA TRP A 70 -11.27 -10.87 1.64
C TRP A 70 -12.32 -10.01 2.35
N ARG A 71 -13.42 -10.60 2.84
CA ARG A 71 -14.46 -9.87 3.57
C ARG A 71 -13.93 -9.17 4.82
N ASN A 72 -13.07 -9.83 5.58
CA ASN A 72 -12.43 -9.24 6.76
C ASN A 72 -11.55 -8.03 6.40
N THR A 73 -10.84 -8.11 5.27
CA THR A 73 -10.00 -7.01 4.74
C THR A 73 -10.88 -5.79 4.41
N ILE A 74 -12.00 -6.00 3.69
CA ILE A 74 -12.98 -4.95 3.38
C ILE A 74 -13.50 -4.31 4.68
N GLU A 75 -14.04 -5.12 5.60
CA GLU A 75 -14.63 -4.63 6.85
C GLU A 75 -13.65 -3.79 7.67
N SER A 76 -12.41 -4.28 7.82
CA SER A 76 -11.39 -3.62 8.63
C SER A 76 -10.94 -2.29 8.02
N PHE A 77 -10.67 -2.27 6.72
CA PHE A 77 -10.28 -1.03 6.05
C PHE A 77 -11.44 -0.03 5.91
N ALA A 78 -12.68 -0.51 5.70
CA ALA A 78 -13.87 0.34 5.71
C ALA A 78 -14.03 1.05 7.07
N GLU A 79 -13.88 0.32 8.17
CA GLU A 79 -13.94 0.88 9.52
C GLU A 79 -12.82 1.91 9.77
N ALA A 80 -11.58 1.57 9.39
CA ALA A 80 -10.42 2.45 9.56
C ALA A 80 -10.52 3.72 8.69
N ALA A 81 -10.97 3.60 7.45
CA ALA A 81 -11.13 4.72 6.52
C ALA A 81 -12.24 5.69 6.94
N SER A 82 -13.33 5.17 7.51
CA SER A 82 -14.47 5.97 7.96
C SER A 82 -14.15 6.84 9.19
N TYR A 83 -13.14 6.48 9.97
CA TYR A 83 -12.66 7.27 11.11
C TYR A 83 -11.76 8.41 10.64
N LEU A 84 -12.02 9.67 11.03
CA LEU A 84 -11.25 10.86 10.60
C LEU A 84 -11.06 10.92 9.06
N PRO A 85 -12.16 11.03 8.28
CA PRO A 85 -12.10 11.02 6.81
C PRO A 85 -11.31 12.19 6.22
N GLU A 86 -11.09 13.27 6.97
CA GLU A 86 -10.23 14.40 6.56
C GLU A 86 -8.73 14.03 6.51
N ILE A 87 -8.33 12.90 7.09
CA ILE A 87 -7.02 12.27 6.89
C ILE A 87 -7.25 11.01 6.04
N PRO A 88 -7.04 11.06 4.71
CA PRO A 88 -7.24 9.91 3.84
C PRO A 88 -6.39 8.69 4.21
N LEU A 89 -6.91 7.48 3.93
CA LEU A 89 -6.18 6.22 4.09
C LEU A 89 -5.86 5.63 2.72
N PHE A 90 -4.57 5.44 2.46
CA PHE A 90 -4.05 4.95 1.19
C PHE A 90 -3.53 3.51 1.34
N ILE A 91 -4.00 2.61 0.48
CA ILE A 91 -3.60 1.20 0.49
C ILE A 91 -2.43 1.01 -0.46
N GLU A 92 -1.35 0.41 0.03
CA GLU A 92 -0.12 0.11 -0.72
C GLU A 92 -0.12 -1.38 -1.07
N PRO A 93 -0.50 -1.78 -2.31
CA PRO A 93 -0.43 -3.17 -2.74
C PRO A 93 1.02 -3.63 -2.85
N LYS A 94 1.29 -4.86 -2.41
CA LYS A 94 2.61 -5.51 -2.59
C LYS A 94 2.42 -6.99 -2.81
N TYR A 95 3.09 -7.54 -3.82
CA TYR A 95 2.95 -8.95 -4.17
C TYR A 95 3.28 -9.91 -3.03
N SER A 96 4.41 -9.68 -2.37
CA SER A 96 4.94 -10.55 -1.31
C SER A 96 5.80 -9.77 -0.32
N GLU A 97 6.23 -10.43 0.75
CA GLU A 97 7.06 -9.98 1.87
C GLU A 97 6.32 -9.11 2.92
N THR A 98 6.01 -9.61 4.11
CA THR A 98 6.53 -10.85 4.73
C THR A 98 5.83 -12.15 4.32
N ARG A 99 4.70 -12.07 3.61
CA ARG A 99 3.98 -13.25 3.09
C ARG A 99 4.51 -13.71 1.75
N VAL A 100 4.37 -15.00 1.42
CA VAL A 100 4.67 -15.47 0.05
C VAL A 100 3.71 -14.83 -0.95
N HIS A 101 2.43 -14.71 -0.60
CA HIS A 101 1.43 -13.96 -1.36
C HIS A 101 0.57 -13.10 -0.44
N CYS A 102 0.58 -11.79 -0.64
CA CYS A 102 -0.34 -10.88 0.03
C CYS A 102 -1.76 -10.98 -0.57
N ILE A 103 -2.77 -10.63 0.22
CA ILE A 103 -4.17 -10.56 -0.27
C ILE A 103 -4.33 -9.42 -1.29
N ILE A 104 -3.72 -8.26 -1.00
CA ILE A 104 -3.73 -7.08 -1.85
C ILE A 104 -2.37 -7.00 -2.56
N ASP A 105 -2.23 -7.77 -3.63
CA ASP A 105 -0.96 -8.03 -4.33
C ASP A 105 -0.76 -7.24 -5.63
N SER A 106 -1.71 -6.38 -5.99
CA SER A 106 -1.73 -5.69 -7.29
C SER A 106 -2.58 -4.43 -7.22
N THR A 107 -2.34 -3.51 -8.16
CA THR A 107 -3.15 -2.30 -8.35
C THR A 107 -4.61 -2.66 -8.62
N ALA A 108 -4.86 -3.71 -9.42
CA ALA A 108 -6.20 -4.17 -9.73
C ALA A 108 -6.98 -4.64 -8.49
N LYS A 109 -6.36 -5.44 -7.60
CA LYS A 109 -7.01 -5.87 -6.35
C LYS A 109 -7.20 -4.71 -5.38
N ALA A 110 -6.25 -3.79 -5.30
CA ALA A 110 -6.42 -2.58 -4.48
C ALA A 110 -7.61 -1.74 -4.98
N LEU A 111 -7.78 -1.57 -6.29
CA LEU A 111 -8.93 -0.87 -6.86
C LEU A 111 -10.25 -1.61 -6.62
N LEU A 112 -10.26 -2.95 -6.70
CA LEU A 112 -11.44 -3.75 -6.36
C LEU A 112 -11.84 -3.54 -4.89
N LEU A 113 -10.86 -3.60 -3.97
CA LEU A 113 -11.07 -3.34 -2.55
C LEU A 113 -11.68 -1.95 -2.33
N LEU A 114 -11.10 -0.91 -2.92
CA LEU A 114 -11.62 0.47 -2.79
C LEU A 114 -13.04 0.60 -3.34
N LYS A 115 -13.35 -0.03 -4.47
CA LYS A 115 -14.72 -0.06 -5.05
C LYS A 115 -15.73 -0.75 -4.13
N GLU A 116 -15.35 -1.85 -3.49
CA GLU A 116 -16.24 -2.58 -2.57
C GLU A 116 -16.43 -1.83 -1.25
N ILE A 117 -15.40 -1.16 -0.73
CA ILE A 117 -15.52 -0.29 0.45
C ILE A 117 -16.36 0.96 0.12
N ASN A 118 -16.24 1.48 -1.11
CA ASN A 118 -16.96 2.65 -1.61
C ASN A 118 -16.79 3.90 -0.72
N ASN A 119 -15.58 4.14 -0.23
CA ASN A 119 -15.23 5.34 0.52
C ASN A 119 -14.30 6.24 -0.31
N LYS A 120 -14.78 7.42 -0.69
CA LYS A 120 -14.05 8.38 -1.53
C LYS A 120 -12.85 9.05 -0.86
N ALA A 121 -12.72 8.95 0.47
CA ALA A 121 -11.54 9.40 1.21
C ALA A 121 -10.40 8.37 1.19
N MET A 122 -10.54 7.26 0.47
CA MET A 122 -9.47 6.27 0.28
C MET A 122 -8.72 6.51 -1.03
N GLY A 123 -7.47 6.05 -1.06
CA GLY A 123 -6.62 6.06 -2.26
C GLY A 123 -5.67 4.88 -2.29
N ILE A 124 -4.78 4.88 -3.28
CA ILE A 124 -3.74 3.87 -3.46
C ILE A 124 -2.37 4.55 -3.35
N THR A 125 -1.50 3.97 -2.54
CA THR A 125 -0.07 4.28 -2.61
C THR A 125 0.53 3.41 -3.70
N LEU A 126 0.87 4.02 -4.83
CA LEU A 126 1.60 3.38 -5.91
C LEU A 126 3.08 3.38 -5.56
N ASP A 127 3.61 2.20 -5.24
CA ASP A 127 5.04 1.97 -5.06
C ASP A 127 5.63 1.34 -6.34
N ILE A 128 6.68 1.96 -6.87
CA ILE A 128 7.27 1.56 -8.16
C ILE A 128 7.84 0.15 -8.08
N GLY A 129 8.59 -0.16 -7.02
CA GLY A 129 9.18 -1.46 -6.79
C GLY A 129 8.12 -2.53 -6.60
N HIS A 130 7.04 -2.24 -5.88
CA HIS A 130 5.95 -3.21 -5.67
C HIS A 130 5.17 -3.47 -6.95
N SER A 131 4.94 -2.45 -7.78
CA SER A 131 4.35 -2.64 -9.12
C SER A 131 5.22 -3.54 -9.99
N LEU A 132 6.53 -3.30 -10.05
CA LEU A 132 7.47 -4.14 -10.81
C LEU A 132 7.48 -5.58 -10.28
N GLN A 133 7.49 -5.77 -8.96
CA GLN A 133 7.39 -7.09 -8.33
C GLN A 133 6.09 -7.82 -8.69
N SER A 134 5.00 -7.06 -8.86
CA SER A 134 3.68 -7.56 -9.25
C SER A 134 3.55 -7.76 -10.77
N GLN A 135 4.63 -7.58 -11.54
CA GLN A 135 4.66 -7.61 -13.00
C GLN A 135 3.74 -6.56 -13.66
N GLU A 136 3.51 -5.44 -12.98
CA GLU A 136 2.77 -4.30 -13.51
C GLU A 136 3.70 -3.24 -14.09
N ASN A 137 3.23 -2.49 -15.09
CA ASN A 137 3.89 -1.24 -15.50
C ASN A 137 3.46 -0.11 -14.54
N PRO A 138 4.37 0.54 -13.79
CA PRO A 138 4.01 1.59 -12.84
C PRO A 138 3.23 2.77 -13.46
N ALA A 139 3.55 3.16 -14.70
CA ALA A 139 2.85 4.25 -15.38
C ALA A 139 1.42 3.84 -15.76
N GLN A 140 1.24 2.61 -16.23
CA GLN A 140 -0.09 2.06 -16.48
C GLN A 140 -0.91 1.97 -15.19
N SER A 141 -0.30 1.52 -14.09
CA SER A 141 -0.96 1.48 -12.77
C SER A 141 -1.38 2.86 -12.31
N LEU A 142 -0.51 3.88 -12.44
CA LEU A 142 -0.85 5.28 -12.15
C LEU A 142 -2.10 5.74 -12.91
N VAL A 143 -2.09 5.58 -14.23
CA VAL A 143 -3.22 5.97 -15.09
C VAL A 143 -4.49 5.23 -14.71
N THR A 144 -4.39 3.92 -14.47
CA THR A 144 -5.54 3.09 -14.10
C THR A 144 -6.17 3.55 -12.78
N ILE A 145 -5.36 3.96 -11.80
CA ILE A 145 -5.86 4.51 -10.53
C ILE A 145 -6.58 5.84 -10.78
N MET A 146 -5.95 6.77 -11.51
CA MET A 146 -6.53 8.09 -11.76
C MET A 146 -7.83 8.02 -12.58
N GLU A 147 -7.87 7.18 -13.62
CA GLU A 147 -9.08 6.93 -14.43
C GLU A 147 -10.21 6.26 -13.64
N SER A 148 -9.88 5.54 -12.56
CA SER A 148 -10.90 4.95 -11.68
C SER A 148 -11.64 5.97 -10.80
N GLY A 149 -11.14 7.22 -10.74
CA GLY A 149 -11.64 8.28 -9.87
C GLY A 149 -11.27 8.10 -8.40
N TYR A 150 -10.34 7.20 -8.08
CA TYR A 150 -9.69 7.12 -6.77
C TYR A 150 -8.37 7.87 -6.76
N ASP A 151 -7.97 8.26 -5.57
CA ASP A 151 -6.80 9.10 -5.40
C ASP A 151 -5.50 8.27 -5.34
N VAL A 152 -4.37 8.88 -5.71
CA VAL A 152 -3.06 8.22 -5.80
C VAL A 152 -1.97 9.01 -5.07
N TYR A 153 -1.04 8.29 -4.45
CA TYR A 153 0.18 8.81 -3.84
C TYR A 153 1.36 7.94 -4.29
N ILE A 154 2.50 8.55 -4.61
CA ILE A 154 3.62 7.81 -5.22
C ILE A 154 4.76 7.62 -4.24
N HIS A 155 5.12 6.35 -4.02
CA HIS A 155 6.39 5.93 -3.42
C HIS A 155 7.39 5.57 -4.51
N THR A 156 8.64 5.97 -4.31
CA THR A 156 9.74 5.78 -5.25
C THR A 156 10.86 4.95 -4.62
N ASN A 157 11.19 3.86 -5.27
CA ASN A 157 12.27 2.92 -4.99
C ASN A 157 12.54 2.11 -6.27
N ASP A 158 13.58 1.30 -6.27
CA ASP A 158 13.88 0.44 -7.41
C ASP A 158 14.25 -0.98 -6.96
N ASN A 159 14.10 -1.95 -7.85
CA ASN A 159 14.46 -3.34 -7.59
C ASN A 159 14.70 -4.13 -8.89
N ASP A 160 14.79 -5.45 -8.79
CA ASP A 160 15.01 -6.35 -9.93
C ASP A 160 13.73 -7.05 -10.40
N ALA A 161 12.57 -6.54 -9.99
CA ALA A 161 11.24 -7.12 -10.14
C ALA A 161 11.04 -8.49 -9.46
N ARG A 162 11.97 -8.93 -8.60
CA ARG A 162 11.89 -10.22 -7.89
C ARG A 162 11.74 -10.05 -6.39
N ALA A 163 12.51 -9.16 -5.79
CA ALA A 163 12.44 -8.87 -4.37
C ALA A 163 12.41 -7.36 -4.12
N ASP A 164 11.86 -6.96 -2.97
CA ASP A 164 11.80 -5.56 -2.56
C ASP A 164 13.16 -5.13 -1.99
N TRP A 165 14.06 -4.73 -2.90
CA TRP A 165 15.42 -4.34 -2.53
C TRP A 165 15.54 -2.91 -2.00
N ASP A 166 14.47 -2.11 -2.09
CA ASP A 166 14.43 -0.70 -1.69
C ASP A 166 15.64 0.11 -2.24
N LEU A 167 16.01 -0.10 -3.51
CA LEU A 167 17.13 0.59 -4.14
C LEU A 167 16.78 2.06 -4.45
N ILE A 168 17.82 2.83 -4.79
CA ILE A 168 17.66 4.21 -5.27
C ILE A 168 16.82 4.20 -6.56
N GLY A 169 15.82 5.08 -6.61
CA GLY A 169 14.92 5.19 -7.75
C GLY A 169 15.62 5.46 -9.08
N GLY A 170 15.24 4.73 -10.12
CA GLY A 170 15.76 4.86 -11.48
C GLY A 170 17.13 4.22 -11.69
N SER A 171 17.68 3.55 -10.68
CA SER A 171 19.01 2.90 -10.75
C SER A 171 19.03 1.64 -11.62
N ARG A 172 17.89 0.94 -11.76
CA ARG A 172 17.76 -0.27 -12.58
C ARG A 172 16.69 -0.15 -13.64
N ASN A 173 15.57 0.49 -13.31
CA ASN A 173 14.39 0.58 -14.17
C ASN A 173 14.17 2.00 -14.71
N PHE A 174 15.23 2.61 -15.26
CA PHE A 174 15.23 4.01 -15.69
C PHE A 174 14.06 4.37 -16.63
N LEU A 175 13.77 3.54 -17.63
CA LEU A 175 12.69 3.83 -18.58
C LEU A 175 11.29 3.77 -17.93
N HIS A 176 11.06 2.88 -16.97
CA HIS A 176 9.81 2.87 -16.20
C HIS A 176 9.63 4.17 -15.39
N TYR A 177 10.72 4.71 -14.86
CA TYR A 177 10.71 6.02 -14.19
C TYR A 177 10.37 7.16 -15.15
N ILE A 178 11.00 7.20 -16.33
CA ILE A 178 10.71 8.22 -17.33
C ILE A 178 9.25 8.15 -17.78
N GLU A 179 8.74 6.94 -18.04
CA GLU A 179 7.34 6.73 -18.42
C GLU A 179 6.37 7.15 -17.32
N LEU A 180 6.65 6.80 -16.05
CA LEU A 180 5.84 7.21 -14.90
C LEU A 180 5.81 8.74 -14.76
N LEU A 181 6.97 9.41 -14.88
CA LEU A 181 7.05 10.87 -14.80
C LEU A 181 6.32 11.54 -15.96
N PHE A 182 6.40 10.97 -17.16
CA PHE A 182 5.65 11.44 -18.32
C PHE A 182 4.14 11.39 -18.03
N TYR A 183 3.60 10.24 -17.64
CA TYR A 183 2.17 10.11 -17.36
C TYR A 183 1.71 10.90 -16.14
N ALA A 184 2.54 11.00 -15.09
CA ALA A 184 2.25 11.86 -13.96
C ALA A 184 2.09 13.32 -14.37
N LYS A 185 2.92 13.79 -15.31
CA LYS A 185 2.78 15.13 -15.90
C LYS A 185 1.51 15.25 -16.74
N GLU A 186 1.24 14.30 -17.64
CA GLU A 186 0.05 14.32 -18.51
C GLU A 186 -1.26 14.31 -17.71
N TYR A 187 -1.27 13.63 -16.57
CA TYR A 187 -2.42 13.53 -15.67
C TYR A 187 -2.43 14.61 -14.56
N ASN A 188 -1.54 15.61 -14.65
CA ASN A 188 -1.44 16.71 -13.69
C ASN A 188 -1.28 16.27 -12.23
N TYR A 189 -0.54 15.18 -11.99
CA TYR A 189 -0.20 14.75 -10.63
C TYR A 189 0.57 15.87 -9.91
N ASN A 190 0.04 16.32 -8.78
CA ASN A 190 0.50 17.51 -8.06
C ASN A 190 0.91 17.23 -6.60
N LYS A 191 1.04 15.95 -6.23
CA LYS A 191 1.50 15.53 -4.91
C LYS A 191 2.98 15.14 -4.93
N PHE A 192 3.48 14.69 -3.79
CA PHE A 192 4.87 14.29 -3.63
C PHE A 192 5.18 12.96 -4.34
N PHE A 193 6.40 12.87 -4.88
CA PHE A 193 7.09 11.61 -5.07
C PHE A 193 7.92 11.36 -3.82
N THR A 194 7.53 10.39 -3.00
CA THR A 194 8.20 10.12 -1.73
C THR A 194 9.19 8.99 -1.90
N THR A 195 10.43 9.17 -1.49
CA THR A 195 11.41 8.08 -1.51
C THR A 195 11.10 7.10 -0.37
N ASP A 196 10.80 5.85 -0.75
CA ASP A 196 10.65 4.71 0.16
C ASP A 196 11.78 3.72 -0.13
N ALA A 197 13.01 4.19 0.02
CA ALA A 197 14.23 3.45 -0.31
C ALA A 197 15.13 3.31 0.92
N SER A 198 15.85 2.19 0.99
CA SER A 198 16.79 1.83 2.06
C SER A 198 18.03 1.16 1.45
N PRO A 199 18.76 1.84 0.55
CA PRO A 199 19.89 1.26 -0.16
C PRO A 199 21.02 0.90 0.82
N ARG A 200 21.53 -0.32 0.70
CA ARG A 200 22.69 -0.77 1.50
C ARG A 200 23.98 -0.24 0.87
N THR A 201 24.68 0.62 1.59
CA THR A 201 25.97 1.18 1.16
C THR A 201 27.10 0.53 1.94
N PHE A 202 28.26 0.35 1.30
CA PHE A 202 29.50 0.03 1.99
C PHE A 202 30.04 1.31 2.63
N SER A 203 30.33 1.30 3.93
CA SER A 203 31.20 2.29 4.55
C SER A 203 32.65 1.90 4.21
N GLY A 204 33.29 2.69 3.35
CA GLY A 204 34.73 2.59 3.08
C GLY A 204 35.58 3.14 4.23
#